data_AF-A0A5C7ANC8-F1
#
_entry.id   AF-A0A5C7ANC8-F1
#
_cell.length_a   1.000
_cell.length_b   1.000
_cell.length_c   1.000
_cell.angle_alpha   90.00
_cell.angle_beta   90.00
_cell.angle_gamma   90.00
#
_symmetry.space_group_name_H-M   'P 1'
#
loop_
_entity.id
_entity.type
_entity.pdbx_description
1 polymer ?
#
loop_
_entity_poly.entity_id
_entity_poly.type
_entity_poly.pdbx_seq_one_letter_code
_entity_poly.pdbx_strand_id
1 'polypeptide(L)'
;MTVDVLSSIKDAKPSEAVSKLFDVIKNAHATNNTINTNKTNAVSINSLRDDVVIESSETEKQIIKDNFPKQKKGYLVVSKVIEE
;
A
#
# COMPACT_ATOMS: atom_id res chain seq x y z
N MET A 1 16.09 -3.76 13.73
CA MET A 1 17.31 -3.76 12.91
C MET A 1 18.10 -2.52 13.29
N THR A 2 19.34 -2.65 13.76
CA THR A 2 20.15 -1.49 14.19
C THR A 2 20.68 -0.75 12.96
N VAL A 3 20.94 0.55 13.10
CA VAL A 3 21.48 1.39 12.01
C VAL A 3 22.80 0.84 11.47
N ASP A 4 23.61 0.24 12.34
CA ASP A 4 24.88 -0.41 11.97
C ASP A 4 24.68 -1.57 11.00
N VAL A 5 23.65 -2.39 11.20
CA VAL A 5 23.30 -3.52 10.30
C VAL A 5 22.85 -3.00 8.94
N LEU A 6 22.14 -1.86 8.89
CA LEU A 6 21.74 -1.23 7.63
C LEU A 6 22.93 -0.58 6.91
N SER A 7 23.85 0.03 7.67
CA SER A 7 25.07 0.62 7.12
C SER A 7 25.98 -0.42 6.48
N SER A 8 26.08 -1.62 7.05
CA SER A 8 26.88 -2.73 6.48
C SER A 8 26.31 -3.28 5.17
N ILE A 9 25.03 -3.08 4.87
CA ILE A 9 24.40 -3.55 3.62
C ILE A 9 24.65 -2.55 2.46
N LYS A 10 24.92 -1.27 2.78
CA LYS A 10 25.14 -0.22 1.76
C LYS A 10 26.36 -0.49 0.88
N ASP A 11 27.42 -1.06 1.47
CA ASP A 11 28.68 -1.38 0.78
C ASP A 11 28.78 -2.88 0.41
N ALA A 12 27.73 -3.67 0.66
CA ALA A 12 27.72 -5.08 0.36
C ALA A 12 27.68 -5.29 -1.16
N LYS A 13 28.60 -6.13 -1.67
CA LYS A 13 28.63 -6.50 -3.08
C LYS A 13 27.29 -7.16 -3.43
N PRO A 14 26.58 -6.68 -4.48
CA PRO A 14 25.31 -7.27 -4.88
C PRO A 14 25.50 -8.75 -5.21
N SER A 15 24.54 -9.57 -4.76
CA SER A 15 24.53 -11.01 -5.02
C SER A 15 24.50 -11.26 -6.53
N GLU A 16 25.44 -12.06 -7.02
CA GLU A 16 25.55 -12.42 -8.43
C GLU A 16 24.26 -13.09 -8.94
N ALA A 17 23.59 -13.86 -8.09
CA ALA A 17 22.30 -14.49 -8.41
C ALA A 17 21.18 -13.45 -8.61
N VAL A 18 21.19 -12.37 -7.82
CA VAL A 18 20.22 -11.27 -7.93
C VAL A 18 20.47 -10.46 -9.20
N SER A 19 21.73 -10.15 -9.50
CA SER A 19 22.09 -9.48 -10.76
C SER A 19 21.69 -10.31 -11.98
N LYS A 20 21.97 -11.62 -11.97
CA LYS A 20 21.54 -12.57 -13.02
C LYS A 20 20.02 -12.61 -13.17
N LEU A 21 19.28 -12.58 -12.07
CA LEU A 21 17.81 -12.52 -12.11
C LEU A 21 17.32 -11.26 -12.82
N PHE A 22 17.87 -10.09 -12.46
CA PHE A 22 17.50 -8.84 -13.11
C PHE A 22 17.88 -8.82 -14.60
N ASP A 23 19.02 -9.41 -14.98
CA ASP A 23 19.42 -9.50 -16.38
C ASP A 23 18.49 -10.43 -17.17
N VAL A 24 18.03 -11.54 -16.59
CA VAL A 24 17.02 -12.42 -17.21
C VAL A 24 15.69 -11.69 -17.37
N ILE A 25 15.24 -10.92 -16.37
CA ILE A 25 13.99 -10.16 -16.44
C ILE A 25 14.07 -9.06 -17.50
N LYS A 26 15.18 -8.31 -17.56
CA LYS A 26 15.40 -7.24 -18.55
C LYS A 26 15.43 -7.77 -19.98
N ASN A 27 16.01 -8.95 -20.19
CA ASN A 27 16.12 -9.59 -21.48
C ASN A 27 14.96 -10.55 -21.79
N ALA A 28 13.97 -10.65 -20.88
CA ALA A 28 12.79 -11.46 -21.13
C ALA A 28 12.06 -10.92 -22.36
N HIS A 29 11.76 -11.79 -23.31
CA HIS A 29 11.04 -11.41 -24.52
C HIS A 29 9.64 -10.92 -24.13
N ALA A 30 9.44 -9.60 -24.14
CA ALA A 30 8.11 -9.03 -24.11
C ALA A 30 7.43 -9.45 -25.40
N THR A 31 6.70 -10.56 -25.35
CA THR A 31 5.80 -10.94 -26.44
C THR A 31 4.90 -9.72 -26.64
N ASN A 32 4.92 -9.14 -27.83
CA ASN A 32 4.05 -8.02 -28.23
C ASN A 32 2.56 -8.41 -28.26
N ASN A 33 2.14 -9.43 -27.51
CA ASN A 33 0.80 -9.43 -26.98
C ASN A 33 0.78 -8.27 -26.02
N THR A 34 0.22 -7.15 -26.48
CA THR A 34 -0.21 -6.02 -25.66
C THR A 34 -0.90 -6.62 -24.46
N ILE A 35 -0.16 -6.83 -23.36
CA ILE A 35 -0.77 -7.28 -22.14
C ILE A 35 -1.60 -6.07 -21.78
N ASN A 36 -2.90 -6.17 -22.02
CA ASN A 36 -3.88 -5.23 -21.52
C ASN A 36 -3.91 -5.38 -19.99
N THR A 37 -2.77 -5.30 -19.30
CA THR A 37 -2.65 -5.25 -17.84
C THR A 37 -3.37 -4.02 -17.31
N ASN A 38 -3.50 -2.97 -18.13
CA ASN A 38 -4.31 -1.81 -17.79
C ASN A 38 -5.82 -2.13 -17.73
N LYS A 39 -6.28 -3.27 -18.26
CA LYS A 39 -7.68 -3.72 -18.18
C LYS A 39 -7.96 -4.68 -17.04
N THR A 40 -6.96 -5.29 -16.39
CA THR A 40 -7.25 -6.33 -15.38
C THR A 40 -7.96 -5.77 -14.16
N ASN A 41 -7.77 -4.48 -13.85
CA ASN A 41 -8.43 -3.77 -12.75
C ASN A 41 -9.22 -2.53 -13.23
N ALA A 42 -9.54 -2.43 -14.51
CA ALA A 42 -10.36 -1.33 -15.01
C ALA A 42 -11.81 -1.53 -14.55
N VAL A 43 -12.33 -0.58 -13.77
CA VAL A 43 -13.71 -0.60 -13.31
C VAL A 43 -14.61 -0.08 -14.43
N SER A 44 -15.66 -0.82 -14.75
CA SER A 44 -16.69 -0.36 -15.69
C SER A 44 -17.45 0.83 -15.10
N ILE A 45 -17.86 1.78 -15.94
CA ILE A 45 -18.71 2.90 -15.49
C ILE A 45 -20.04 2.42 -14.90
N ASN A 46 -20.51 1.25 -15.34
CA ASN A 46 -21.72 0.60 -14.83
C ASN A 46 -21.51 -0.06 -13.45
N SER A 47 -20.28 -0.05 -12.92
CA SER A 47 -19.92 -0.64 -11.63
C SER A 47 -19.56 0.43 -10.59
N LEU A 48 -19.86 1.70 -10.86
CA LEU A 48 -19.72 2.78 -9.89
C LEU A 48 -20.81 2.65 -8.81
N ARG A 49 -20.46 3.03 -7.58
CA ARG A 49 -21.42 3.09 -6.46
C ARG A 49 -22.34 4.30 -6.63
N ASP A 50 -23.61 4.13 -6.31
CA ASP A 50 -24.58 5.21 -6.28
C ASP A 50 -24.23 6.28 -5.24
N ASP A 51 -24.59 7.53 -5.53
CA ASP A 51 -24.40 8.67 -4.63
C ASP A 51 -25.52 8.73 -3.58
N VAL A 52 -25.53 7.73 -2.70
CA VAL A 52 -26.48 7.60 -1.60
C VAL A 52 -25.76 7.58 -0.26
N VAL A 53 -26.37 8.22 0.73
CA VAL A 53 -25.89 8.22 2.12
C VAL A 53 -26.26 6.89 2.77
N ILE A 54 -25.26 6.21 3.34
CA ILE A 54 -25.44 4.99 4.12
C ILE A 54 -24.94 5.29 5.53
N GLU A 55 -25.86 5.46 6.46
CA GLU A 55 -25.55 5.73 7.86
C GLU A 55 -25.05 4.46 8.56
N SER A 56 -23.96 4.57 9.32
CA SER A 56 -23.50 3.47 10.17
C SER A 56 -24.40 3.31 11.39
N SER A 57 -24.60 2.07 11.82
CA SER A 57 -25.30 1.77 13.06
C SER A 57 -24.51 2.27 14.29
N GLU A 58 -25.22 2.49 15.41
CA GLU A 58 -24.55 2.88 16.66
C GLU A 58 -23.56 1.82 17.15
N THR A 59 -23.85 0.54 16.91
CA THR A 59 -22.96 -0.58 17.20
C THR A 59 -21.66 -0.49 16.39
N GLU A 60 -21.74 -0.23 15.08
CA GLU A 60 -20.54 -0.08 14.23
C GLU A 60 -19.71 1.13 14.66
N LYS A 61 -20.36 2.27 14.93
CA LYS A 61 -19.66 3.46 15.43
C LYS A 61 -18.93 3.16 16.75
N GLN A 62 -19.51 2.33 17.62
CA GLN A 62 -18.86 1.94 18.87
C GLN A 62 -17.66 1.02 18.61
N ILE A 63 -17.81 -0.01 17.76
CA ILE A 63 -16.71 -0.92 17.38
C ILE A 63 -15.53 -0.12 16.80
N ILE A 64 -15.78 0.86 15.95
CA ILE A 64 -14.74 1.72 15.38
C ILE A 64 -13.97 2.45 16.49
N LYS A 65 -14.69 3.08 17.43
CA LYS A 65 -14.09 3.82 18.55
C LYS A 65 -13.29 2.92 19.48
N ASP A 66 -13.76 1.70 19.74
CA ASP A 66 -13.10 0.74 20.62
C ASP A 66 -11.74 0.28 20.07
N ASN A 67 -11.54 0.39 18.75
CA ASN A 67 -10.29 0.05 18.08
C ASN A 67 -9.29 1.22 17.98
N PHE A 68 -9.59 2.40 18.54
CA PHE A 68 -8.65 3.51 18.52
C PHE A 68 -7.47 3.26 19.48
N PRO A 69 -6.20 3.32 19.01
CA PRO A 69 -5.04 3.14 19.88
C PRO A 69 -4.97 4.16 21.02
N LYS A 70 -5.43 5.39 20.76
CA LYS A 70 -5.58 6.47 21.74
C LYS A 70 -6.86 7.22 21.42
N GLN A 71 -7.71 7.41 22.41
CA GLN A 71 -9.00 8.07 22.24
C GLN A 71 -9.19 9.21 23.23
N LYS A 72 -9.87 10.27 22.79
CA LYS A 72 -10.35 11.35 23.68
C LYS A 72 -11.70 11.85 23.19
N LYS A 73 -12.72 11.78 24.05
CA LYS A 73 -14.09 12.27 23.75
C LYS A 73 -14.67 11.74 22.42
N GLY A 74 -14.41 10.47 22.09
CA GLY A 74 -14.88 9.88 20.83
C GLY A 74 -13.99 10.11 19.61
N TYR A 75 -12.91 10.90 19.73
CA TYR A 75 -11.96 11.16 18.65
C TYR A 75 -10.71 10.29 18.78
N LEU A 76 -10.17 9.86 17.63
CA LEU A 76 -8.84 9.26 17.52
C LEU A 76 -7.78 10.34 17.77
N VAL A 77 -6.87 10.09 18.71
CA VAL A 77 -5.83 11.04 19.10
C VAL A 77 -4.52 10.67 18.40
N VAL A 78 -4.01 11.61 17.61
CA VAL A 78 -2.73 11.52 16.90
C VAL A 78 -1.81 12.66 17.30
N SER A 79 -0.51 12.54 16.99
CA SER A 79 0.44 13.64 17.13
C SER A 79 -0.01 14.84 16.28
N LYS A 80 0.21 16.06 16.80
CA LYS A 80 -0.12 17.28 16.07
C LYS A 80 0.67 17.31 14.76
N VAL A 81 -0.02 17.35 13.64
CA VAL A 81 0.58 17.59 12.33
C VAL A 81 0.97 19.06 12.28
N ILE A 82 2.24 19.33 12.02
CA ILE A 82 2.77 20.66 11.68
C ILE A 82 3.28 20.55 10.24
N GLU A 83 2.88 21.48 9.38
CA GLU A 83 3.49 21.65 8.05
C GLU A 83 4.81 22.42 8.20
N GLU A 84 5.82 22.03 7.43
CA GLU A 84 7.13 22.72 7.36
C GLU A 84 7.07 24.04 6.57
#